data_AF-A0A833LWK7-F1
#
_entry.id   AF-A0A833LWK7-F1
#
_cell.length_a   1.000
_cell.length_b   1.000
_cell.length_c   1.000
_cell.angle_alpha   90.00
_cell.angle_beta   90.00
_cell.angle_gamma   90.00
#
_symmetry.space_group_name_H-M   'P 1'
#
loop_
_entity.id
_entity.type
_entity.pdbx_description
1 polymer ?
#
loop_
_entity_poly.entity_id
_entity_poly.type
_entity_poly.pdbx_seq_one_letter_code
_entity_poly.pdbx_strand_id
1 'polypeptide(L)'
;MPIFIQLPEEVAAVFGTAAPKFIDFLASTFTLQRDEVVQMSALSFEKALEKETSSLRLDIAELRTDTQTAIAELRTDTQTAIAELRAEMKADFADVQREITGLHGQIAGIHGEISGLHGRISGLHGEISGLHEKISAVHREIAVQTRWILVGLLAATTLYPIMAHLIARFL
;
A
#
# COMPACT_ATOMS: atom_id res chain seq x y z
N MET A 1 5.41 -60.02 55.32
CA MET A 1 5.93 -60.82 56.45
C MET A 1 4.77 -61.08 57.41
N PRO A 2 4.57 -62.31 57.91
CA PRO A 2 3.55 -62.57 58.92
C PRO A 2 3.94 -61.85 60.23
N ILE A 3 3.01 -61.07 60.79
CA ILE A 3 3.16 -60.45 62.10
C ILE A 3 2.81 -61.53 63.12
N PHE A 4 3.81 -62.06 63.83
CA PHE A 4 3.56 -62.95 64.96
C PHE A 4 3.11 -62.10 66.15
N ILE A 5 1.80 -62.04 66.38
CA ILE A 5 1.23 -61.37 67.54
C ILE A 5 1.55 -62.23 68.77
N GLN A 6 2.32 -61.70 69.71
CA GLN A 6 2.55 -62.31 71.02
C GLN A 6 1.76 -61.55 72.07
N LEU A 7 1.00 -62.26 72.90
CA LEU A 7 0.27 -61.66 74.02
C LEU A 7 1.23 -61.34 75.16
N PRO A 8 1.10 -60.19 75.82
CA PRO A 8 1.75 -59.94 77.10
C PRO A 8 1.39 -61.06 78.11
N GLU A 9 2.35 -61.47 78.95
CA GLU A 9 2.18 -62.60 79.88
C GLU A 9 0.94 -62.47 80.77
N GLU A 10 0.65 -61.25 81.22
CA GLU A 10 -0.53 -60.91 82.04
C GLU A 10 -1.85 -61.24 81.33
N VAL A 11 -1.92 -60.96 80.03
CA VAL A 11 -3.12 -61.21 79.21
C VAL A 11 -3.21 -62.71 78.89
N ALA A 12 -2.09 -63.36 78.58
CA ALA A 12 -2.05 -64.80 78.35
C ALA A 12 -2.49 -65.61 79.59
N ALA A 13 -2.10 -65.16 80.79
CA ALA A 13 -2.50 -65.79 82.06
C ALA A 13 -4.02 -65.69 82.33
N VAL A 14 -4.66 -64.59 81.94
CA VAL A 14 -6.13 -64.40 82.09
C VAL A 14 -6.92 -65.31 81.15
N PHE A 15 -6.44 -65.52 79.91
CA PHE A 15 -7.14 -66.36 78.92
C PHE A 15 -6.77 -67.85 78.99
N GLY A 16 -5.66 -68.24 79.64
CA GLY A 16 -5.28 -69.63 79.85
C GLY A 16 -5.27 -70.45 78.56
N THR A 17 -6.08 -71.52 78.50
CA THR A 17 -6.21 -72.39 77.32
C THR A 17 -6.89 -71.71 76.11
N ALA A 18 -7.54 -70.56 76.29
CA ALA A 18 -8.19 -69.79 75.22
C ALA A 18 -7.27 -68.76 74.55
N ALA A 19 -6.07 -68.50 75.08
CA ALA A 19 -5.11 -67.54 74.54
C ALA A 19 -4.79 -67.75 73.03
N PRO A 20 -4.65 -68.99 72.50
CA PRO A 20 -4.43 -69.21 71.07
C PRO A 20 -5.61 -68.76 70.20
N LYS A 21 -6.86 -68.99 70.63
CA LYS A 21 -8.06 -68.54 69.92
C LYS A 21 -8.15 -67.02 69.89
N PHE A 22 -7.68 -66.35 70.94
CA PHE A 22 -7.60 -64.89 70.98
C PHE A 22 -6.51 -64.34 70.05
N ILE A 23 -5.35 -65.01 69.94
CA ILE A 23 -4.33 -64.68 68.92
C ILE A 23 -4.88 -64.84 67.52
N ASP A 24 -5.59 -65.92 67.22
CA ASP A 24 -6.20 -66.14 65.91
C ASP A 24 -7.23 -65.05 65.58
N PHE A 25 -8.02 -64.63 66.58
CA PHE A 25 -8.95 -63.51 66.44
C PHE A 25 -8.23 -62.17 66.19
N LEU A 26 -7.17 -61.87 66.95
CA LEU A 26 -6.36 -60.66 66.73
C LEU A 26 -5.70 -60.67 65.36
N ALA A 27 -5.10 -61.80 64.96
CA ALA A 27 -4.48 -61.94 63.65
C ALA A 27 -5.51 -61.73 62.53
N SER A 28 -6.68 -62.36 62.65
CA SER A 28 -7.80 -62.20 61.70
C SER A 28 -8.27 -60.75 61.60
N THR A 29 -8.52 -60.09 62.74
CA THR A 29 -8.97 -58.69 62.77
C THR A 29 -7.93 -57.71 62.23
N PHE A 30 -6.64 -57.88 62.56
CA PHE A 30 -5.57 -57.06 61.98
C PHE A 30 -5.40 -57.31 60.47
N THR A 31 -5.52 -58.55 60.00
CA THR A 31 -5.48 -58.83 58.55
C THR A 31 -6.67 -58.20 57.83
N LEU A 32 -7.87 -58.32 58.38
CA LEU A 32 -9.09 -57.72 57.84
C LEU A 32 -8.95 -56.20 57.78
N GLN A 33 -8.54 -55.57 58.88
CA GLN A 33 -8.37 -54.12 58.95
C GLN A 33 -7.28 -53.62 58.01
N ARG A 34 -6.15 -54.35 57.89
CA ARG A 34 -5.08 -54.00 56.93
C ARG A 34 -5.60 -54.06 55.50
N ASP A 35 -6.29 -55.14 55.15
CA ASP A 35 -6.81 -55.34 53.81
C ASP A 35 -7.90 -54.30 53.48
N GLU A 36 -8.74 -53.93 54.45
CA GLU A 36 -9.72 -52.84 54.33
C GLU A 36 -9.03 -51.48 54.13
N VAL A 37 -8.00 -51.15 54.92
CA VAL A 37 -7.24 -49.89 54.75
C VAL A 37 -6.55 -49.83 53.40
N VAL A 38 -5.95 -50.94 52.93
CA VAL A 38 -5.35 -51.01 51.60
C VAL A 38 -6.40 -50.79 50.52
N GLN A 39 -7.56 -51.44 50.60
CA GLN A 39 -8.66 -51.24 49.65
C GLN A 39 -9.19 -49.80 49.67
N MET A 40 -9.42 -49.23 50.86
CA MET A 40 -9.89 -47.86 51.01
C MET A 40 -8.89 -46.85 50.44
N SER A 41 -7.59 -47.07 50.64
CA SER A 41 -6.54 -46.24 50.08
C SER A 41 -6.48 -46.34 48.54
N ALA A 42 -6.60 -47.55 47.99
CA ALA A 42 -6.63 -47.79 46.55
C ALA A 42 -7.84 -47.12 45.90
N LEU A 43 -9.03 -47.28 46.49
CA LEU A 43 -10.26 -46.66 46.02
C LEU A 43 -10.21 -45.13 46.09
N SER A 44 -9.60 -44.56 47.13
CA SER A 44 -9.43 -43.11 47.26
C SER A 44 -8.47 -42.57 46.21
N PHE A 45 -7.37 -43.28 45.95
CA PHE A 45 -6.42 -42.93 44.90
C PHE A 45 -7.06 -43.02 43.51
N GLU A 46 -7.80 -44.08 43.23
CA GLU A 46 -8.51 -44.26 41.95
C GLU A 46 -9.50 -43.11 41.70
N LYS A 47 -10.31 -42.74 42.69
CA LYS A 47 -11.22 -41.59 42.61
C LYS A 47 -10.48 -40.27 42.38
N ALA A 48 -9.35 -40.05 43.02
CA ALA A 48 -8.54 -38.86 42.81
C ALA A 48 -7.99 -38.81 41.37
N LEU A 49 -7.52 -39.95 40.86
CA LEU A 49 -6.99 -40.08 39.51
C LEU A 49 -8.07 -39.91 38.44
N GLU A 50 -9.27 -40.46 38.66
CA GLU A 50 -10.44 -40.20 37.79
C GLU A 50 -10.81 -38.71 37.76
N LYS A 51 -10.77 -38.04 38.92
CA LYS A 51 -11.04 -36.61 39.01
C LYS A 51 -9.99 -35.78 38.28
N GLU A 52 -8.70 -36.03 38.49
CA GLU A 52 -7.64 -35.32 37.76
C GLU A 52 -7.70 -35.60 36.26
N THR A 53 -7.94 -36.84 35.85
CA THR A 53 -8.04 -37.21 34.43
C THR A 53 -9.25 -36.55 33.76
N SER A 54 -10.38 -36.45 34.45
CA SER A 54 -11.57 -35.75 33.93
C SER A 54 -11.35 -34.24 33.86
N SER A 55 -10.71 -33.64 34.86
CA SER A 55 -10.32 -32.22 34.82
C SER A 55 -9.40 -31.92 33.64
N LEU A 56 -8.31 -32.68 33.49
CA LEU A 56 -7.37 -32.49 32.39
C LEU A 56 -8.03 -32.64 31.01
N ARG A 57 -9.00 -33.56 30.87
CA ARG A 57 -9.77 -33.69 29.63
C ARG A 57 -10.61 -32.46 29.33
N LEU A 58 -11.19 -31.82 30.35
CA LEU A 58 -11.92 -30.56 30.18
C LEU A 58 -10.97 -29.43 29.78
N ASP A 59 -9.85 -29.27 30.48
CA ASP A 59 -8.85 -28.23 30.16
C ASP A 59 -8.30 -28.39 28.73
N ILE A 60 -8.05 -29.63 28.29
CA ILE A 60 -7.63 -29.92 26.91
C ILE A 60 -8.72 -29.57 25.89
N ALA A 61 -9.99 -29.85 26.22
CA ALA A 61 -11.11 -29.52 25.33
C ALA A 61 -11.32 -27.99 25.23
N GLU A 62 -11.16 -27.28 26.33
CA GLU A 62 -11.21 -25.81 26.39
C GLU A 62 -10.06 -25.21 25.57
N LEU A 63 -8.82 -25.61 25.84
CA LEU A 63 -7.65 -25.14 25.08
C LEU A 63 -7.78 -25.42 23.57
N ARG A 64 -8.34 -26.57 23.20
CA ARG A 64 -8.61 -26.90 21.79
C ARG A 64 -9.63 -25.94 21.18
N THR A 65 -10.65 -25.57 21.91
CA THR A 65 -11.69 -24.64 21.45
C THR A 65 -11.15 -23.22 21.33
N ASP A 66 -10.38 -22.77 22.32
CA ASP A 66 -9.73 -21.46 22.32
C ASP A 66 -8.75 -21.33 21.15
N THR A 67 -7.91 -22.34 20.94
CA THR A 67 -6.95 -22.33 19.82
C THR A 67 -7.65 -22.36 18.47
N GLN A 68 -8.74 -23.12 18.31
CA GLN A 68 -9.56 -23.09 17.09
C GLN A 68 -10.19 -21.71 16.85
N THR A 69 -10.67 -21.07 17.90
CA THR A 69 -11.29 -19.74 17.84
C THR A 69 -10.25 -18.69 17.45
N ALA A 70 -9.11 -18.65 18.15
CA ALA A 70 -8.02 -17.72 17.84
C ALA A 70 -7.48 -17.87 16.41
N ILE A 71 -7.37 -19.11 15.91
CA ILE A 71 -6.98 -19.36 14.51
C ILE A 71 -8.04 -18.83 13.53
N ALA A 72 -9.33 -18.99 13.83
CA ALA A 72 -10.42 -18.51 12.98
C ALA A 72 -10.48 -16.97 12.95
N GLU A 73 -10.27 -16.33 14.09
CA GLU A 73 -10.19 -14.87 14.23
C GLU A 73 -8.99 -14.33 13.44
N LEU A 74 -7.78 -14.86 13.70
CA LEU A 74 -6.58 -14.43 12.98
C LEU A 74 -6.71 -14.61 11.46
N ARG A 75 -7.35 -15.70 11.02
CA ARG A 75 -7.62 -15.93 9.59
C ARG A 75 -8.57 -14.86 9.02
N THR A 76 -9.61 -14.49 9.75
CA THR A 76 -10.57 -13.45 9.33
C THR A 76 -9.89 -12.09 9.28
N ASP A 77 -9.12 -11.74 10.30
CA ASP A 77 -8.40 -10.47 10.40
C ASP A 77 -7.39 -10.32 9.26
N THR A 78 -6.59 -11.36 9.02
CA THR A 78 -5.61 -11.36 7.93
C THR A 78 -6.28 -11.29 6.56
N GLN A 79 -7.40 -11.97 6.34
CA GLN A 79 -8.17 -11.85 5.10
C GLN A 79 -8.72 -10.44 4.89
N THR A 80 -9.20 -9.80 5.96
CA THR A 80 -9.76 -8.45 5.93
C THR A 80 -8.67 -7.43 5.62
N ALA A 81 -7.55 -7.46 6.35
CA ALA A 81 -6.42 -6.56 6.15
C ALA A 81 -5.85 -6.69 4.72
N ILE A 82 -5.76 -7.91 4.19
CA ILE A 82 -5.31 -8.12 2.81
C ILE A 82 -6.31 -7.55 1.79
N ALA A 83 -7.62 -7.66 2.04
CA ALA A 83 -8.64 -7.11 1.15
C ALA A 83 -8.63 -5.57 1.15
N GLU A 84 -8.49 -4.96 2.32
CA GLU A 84 -8.37 -3.51 2.49
C GLU A 84 -7.12 -2.98 1.79
N LEU A 85 -5.95 -3.57 2.04
CA LEU A 85 -4.70 -3.17 1.40
C LEU A 85 -4.79 -3.27 -0.13
N ARG A 86 -5.41 -4.33 -0.66
CA ARG A 86 -5.62 -4.47 -2.11
C ARG A 86 -6.56 -3.40 -2.66
N ALA A 87 -7.59 -3.02 -1.92
CA ALA A 87 -8.52 -1.98 -2.33
C ALA A 87 -7.83 -0.61 -2.35
N GLU A 88 -7.06 -0.28 -1.31
CA GLU A 88 -6.29 0.95 -1.20
C GLU A 88 -5.25 1.05 -2.33
N MET A 89 -4.41 0.03 -2.51
CA MET A 89 -3.42 0.01 -3.60
C MET A 89 -4.05 0.17 -4.99
N LYS A 90 -5.25 -0.39 -5.21
CA LYS A 90 -5.96 -0.25 -6.48
C LYS A 90 -6.50 1.18 -6.67
N ALA A 91 -6.98 1.81 -5.60
CA ALA A 91 -7.43 3.20 -5.63
C ALA A 91 -6.25 4.13 -5.94
N ASP A 92 -5.14 3.99 -5.21
CA ASP A 92 -3.93 4.78 -5.42
C ASP A 92 -3.39 4.65 -6.84
N PHE A 93 -3.35 3.43 -7.37
CA PHE A 93 -2.89 3.21 -8.75
C PHE A 93 -3.81 3.89 -9.77
N ALA A 94 -5.12 3.87 -9.53
CA ALA A 94 -6.09 4.57 -10.40
C ALA A 94 -5.95 6.09 -10.30
N ASP A 95 -5.63 6.62 -9.10
CA ASP A 95 -5.35 8.03 -8.87
C ASP A 95 -4.10 8.49 -9.64
N VAL A 96 -3.00 7.76 -9.50
CA VAL A 96 -1.76 8.02 -10.24
C VAL A 96 -1.99 7.97 -11.75
N GLN A 97 -2.74 6.98 -12.24
CA GLN A 97 -3.06 6.87 -13.67
C GLN A 97 -3.88 8.07 -14.18
N ARG A 98 -4.81 8.58 -13.37
CA ARG A 98 -5.56 9.81 -13.69
C ARG A 98 -4.67 11.03 -13.73
N GLU A 99 -3.77 11.18 -12.77
CA GLU A 99 -2.82 12.30 -12.72
C GLU A 99 -1.91 12.29 -13.96
N ILE A 100 -1.33 11.14 -14.30
CA ILE A 100 -0.52 10.96 -15.50
C ILE A 100 -1.30 11.33 -16.77
N THR A 101 -2.56 10.91 -16.87
CA THR A 101 -3.42 11.25 -18.03
C THR A 101 -3.67 12.76 -18.10
N GLY A 102 -3.91 13.40 -16.95
CA GLY A 102 -4.07 14.85 -16.86
C GLY A 102 -2.82 15.60 -17.30
N LEU A 103 -1.63 15.17 -16.85
CA LEU A 103 -0.36 15.76 -17.25
C LEU A 103 -0.09 15.62 -18.76
N HIS A 104 -0.40 14.46 -19.35
CA HIS A 104 -0.31 14.29 -20.82
C HIS A 104 -1.22 15.28 -21.57
N GLY A 105 -2.44 15.51 -21.07
CA GLY A 105 -3.36 16.50 -21.63
C GLY A 105 -2.79 17.91 -21.58
N GLN A 106 -2.20 18.31 -20.44
CA GLN A 106 -1.56 19.62 -20.29
C GLN A 106 -0.37 19.79 -21.24
N ILE A 107 0.49 18.77 -21.36
CA ILE A 107 1.63 18.78 -22.29
C ILE A 107 1.16 18.94 -23.74
N ALA A 108 0.11 18.21 -24.15
CA ALA A 108 -0.46 18.32 -25.49
C ALA A 108 -1.03 19.73 -25.74
N GLY A 109 -1.68 20.33 -24.74
CA GLY A 109 -2.16 21.72 -24.80
C GLY A 109 -1.01 22.71 -25.04
N ILE A 110 0.04 22.63 -24.23
CA ILE A 110 1.24 23.48 -24.38
C ILE A 110 1.87 23.30 -25.77
N HIS A 111 1.96 22.08 -26.27
CA HIS A 111 2.50 21.82 -27.61
C HIS A 111 1.66 22.48 -28.72
N GLY A 112 0.33 22.48 -28.57
CA GLY A 112 -0.59 23.19 -29.46
C GLY A 112 -0.37 24.71 -29.43
N GLU A 113 -0.23 25.28 -28.24
CA GLU A 113 0.06 26.72 -28.08
C GLU A 113 1.38 27.12 -28.73
N ILE A 114 2.45 26.34 -28.51
CA ILE A 114 3.77 26.56 -29.12
C ILE A 114 3.66 26.51 -30.65
N SER A 115 2.94 25.53 -31.20
CA SER A 115 2.74 25.39 -32.65
C SER A 115 1.98 26.60 -33.21
N GLY A 116 0.95 27.06 -32.51
CA GLY A 116 0.21 28.27 -32.87
C GLY A 116 1.07 29.54 -32.85
N LEU A 117 1.91 29.70 -31.82
CA LEU A 117 2.88 30.80 -31.74
C LEU A 117 3.87 30.75 -32.89
N HIS A 118 4.39 29.57 -33.23
CA HIS A 118 5.30 29.39 -34.35
C HIS A 118 4.66 29.79 -35.69
N GLY A 119 3.40 29.41 -35.91
CA GLY A 119 2.63 29.84 -37.09
C GLY A 119 2.49 31.36 -37.17
N ARG A 120 2.17 32.02 -36.04
CA ARG A 120 2.08 33.49 -35.98
C ARG A 120 3.41 34.18 -36.28
N ILE A 121 4.51 33.68 -35.74
CA ILE A 121 5.86 34.21 -36.01
C ILE A 121 6.20 34.09 -37.50
N SER A 122 5.91 32.94 -38.11
CA SER A 122 6.13 32.72 -39.55
C SER A 122 5.29 33.70 -40.40
N GLY A 123 4.02 33.91 -40.03
CA GLY A 123 3.16 34.90 -40.69
C GLY A 123 3.72 36.33 -40.62
N LEU A 124 4.15 36.77 -39.43
CA LEU A 124 4.79 38.09 -39.26
C LEU A 124 6.07 38.21 -40.09
N HIS A 125 6.86 37.15 -40.19
CA HIS A 125 8.07 37.16 -41.02
C HIS A 125 7.74 37.34 -42.52
N GLY A 126 6.65 36.71 -42.99
CA GLY A 126 6.12 36.93 -44.33
C GLY A 126 5.67 38.37 -44.57
N GLU A 127 4.94 38.95 -43.63
CA GLU A 127 4.50 40.36 -43.72
C GLU A 127 5.68 41.34 -43.78
N ILE A 128 6.69 41.14 -42.94
CA ILE A 128 7.92 41.96 -42.94
C ILE A 128 8.65 41.85 -44.29
N SER A 129 8.76 40.64 -44.83
CA SER A 129 9.39 40.41 -46.15
C SER A 129 8.63 41.15 -47.26
N GLY A 130 7.29 41.07 -47.26
CA GLY A 130 6.45 41.80 -48.21
C GLY A 130 6.54 43.32 -48.07
N LEU A 131 6.68 43.85 -46.85
CA LEU A 131 6.95 45.27 -46.63
C LEU A 131 8.31 45.69 -47.18
N HIS A 132 9.34 44.85 -47.01
CA HIS A 132 10.67 45.11 -47.54
C HIS A 132 10.69 45.20 -49.07
N GLU A 133 9.95 44.33 -49.76
CA GLU A 133 9.77 44.39 -51.21
C GLU A 133 9.08 45.68 -51.66
N LYS A 134 7.99 46.08 -50.99
CA LYS A 134 7.28 47.33 -51.28
C LYS A 134 8.18 48.56 -51.10
N ILE A 135 8.94 48.61 -49.99
CA ILE A 135 9.90 49.69 -49.74
C ILE A 135 10.95 49.73 -50.85
N SER A 136 11.48 48.59 -51.28
CA SER A 136 12.45 48.51 -52.37
C SER A 136 11.89 48.98 -53.71
N ALA A 137 10.62 48.68 -54.00
CA ALA A 137 9.92 49.15 -55.19
C ALA A 137 9.76 50.69 -55.18
N VAL A 138 9.33 51.25 -54.05
CA VAL A 138 9.21 52.72 -53.87
C VAL A 138 10.56 53.41 -54.05
N HIS A 139 11.64 52.87 -53.47
CA HIS A 139 12.99 53.44 -53.64
C HIS A 139 13.42 53.46 -55.12
N ARG A 140 13.08 52.40 -55.88
CA ARG A 140 13.38 52.34 -57.32
C ARG A 140 12.59 53.39 -58.10
N GLU A 141 11.32 53.57 -57.78
CA GLU A 141 10.46 54.58 -58.42
C GLU A 141 10.98 55.99 -58.16
N ILE A 142 11.29 56.32 -56.90
CA ILE A 142 11.88 57.62 -56.52
C ILE A 142 13.19 57.87 -57.27
N ALA A 143 14.06 56.85 -57.39
CA ALA A 143 15.32 56.99 -58.11
C ALA A 143 15.10 57.30 -59.60
N VAL A 144 14.11 56.65 -60.25
CA VAL A 144 13.75 56.92 -61.64
C VAL A 144 13.16 58.32 -61.80
N GLN A 145 12.22 58.72 -60.94
CA GLN A 145 11.63 60.06 -60.96
C GLN A 145 12.71 61.14 -60.78
N THR A 146 13.62 60.96 -59.82
CA THR A 146 14.72 61.89 -59.56
C THR A 146 15.62 62.05 -60.80
N ARG A 147 15.94 60.95 -61.49
CA ARG A 147 16.71 60.99 -62.74
C ARG A 147 15.99 61.82 -63.82
N TRP A 148 14.69 61.61 -64.01
CA TRP A 148 13.91 62.37 -65.00
C TRP A 148 13.77 63.85 -64.65
N ILE A 149 13.60 64.18 -63.36
CA ILE A 149 13.58 65.58 -62.90
C ILE A 149 14.91 66.27 -63.21
N LEU A 150 16.05 65.61 -62.90
CA LEU A 150 17.37 66.17 -63.18
C LEU A 150 17.61 66.35 -64.68
N VAL A 151 17.21 65.38 -65.51
CA VAL A 151 17.28 65.50 -66.98
C VAL A 151 16.42 66.67 -67.47
N GLY A 152 15.18 66.78 -66.99
CA GLY A 152 14.27 67.87 -67.35
C GLY A 152 14.79 69.24 -66.95
N LEU A 153 15.36 69.37 -65.75
CA LEU A 153 15.98 70.61 -65.26
C LEU A 153 17.20 71.01 -66.12
N LEU A 154 18.06 70.05 -66.47
CA LEU A 154 19.22 70.29 -67.32
C LEU A 154 18.80 70.68 -68.76
N ALA A 155 17.78 70.03 -69.31
CA ALA A 155 17.21 70.38 -70.60
C ALA A 155 16.59 71.79 -70.57
N ALA A 156 15.86 72.16 -69.51
CA ALA A 156 15.29 73.49 -69.36
C ALA A 156 16.39 74.57 -69.33
N THR A 157 17.44 74.39 -68.53
CA THR A 157 18.54 75.38 -68.43
C THR A 157 19.33 75.53 -69.74
N THR A 158 19.56 74.45 -70.48
CA THR A 158 20.35 74.47 -71.74
C THR A 158 19.54 74.85 -72.97
N LEU A 159 18.27 74.43 -73.07
CA LEU A 159 17.43 74.66 -74.26
C LEU A 159 16.62 75.97 -74.18
N TYR A 160 16.33 76.48 -72.97
CA TYR A 160 15.61 77.76 -72.79
C TYR A 160 16.18 78.92 -73.61
N PRO A 161 17.50 79.22 -73.61
CA PRO A 161 18.05 80.32 -74.40
C PRO A 161 17.88 80.11 -75.92
N ILE A 162 18.00 78.86 -76.39
CA ILE A 162 17.85 78.53 -77.81
C ILE A 162 16.41 78.76 -78.26
N MET A 163 15.44 78.28 -77.48
CA MET A 163 14.02 78.46 -77.76
C MET A 163 13.62 79.93 -77.70
N ALA A 164 14.13 80.69 -76.71
CA ALA A 164 13.91 82.12 -76.63
C ALA A 164 14.45 82.87 -77.86
N HIS A 165 15.65 82.51 -78.34
CA HIS A 165 16.22 83.10 -79.57
C HIS A 165 15.41 82.75 -80.82
N LEU A 166 14.89 81.52 -80.92
CA LEU A 166 14.11 81.09 -82.07
C LEU A 166 12.76 81.80 -82.13
N ILE A 167 12.06 81.90 -80.98
CA ILE A 167 10.78 82.61 -80.87
C ILE A 167 10.97 84.09 -81.22
N ALA A 168 12.03 84.73 -80.71
CA ALA A 168 12.35 86.12 -81.03
C ALA A 168 12.70 86.35 -82.51
N ARG A 169 13.05 85.29 -83.27
CA ARG A 169 13.34 85.36 -84.71
C ARG A 169 12.11 85.16 -85.60
N PHE A 170 11.04 84.55 -85.07
CA PHE A 170 9.80 84.26 -85.80
C PHE A 170 8.61 85.14 -85.37
N LEU A 171 8.75 85.94 -84.32
CA LEU A 171 7.83 87.00 -83.92
C LEU A 171 8.28 88.35 -84.52
#